data_AF-A0A0G1XJG1-F1
#
_entry.id   AF-A0A0G1XJG1-F1
#
_cell.length_a   1.000
_cell.length_b   1.000
_cell.length_c   1.000
_cell.angle_alpha   90.00
_cell.angle_beta   90.00
_cell.angle_gamma   90.00
#
_symmetry.space_group_name_H-M   'P 1'
#
loop_
_entity.id
_entity.type
_entity.pdbx_description
1 polymer ?
#
loop_
_entity_poly.entity_id
_entity_poly.type
_entity_poly.pdbx_seq_one_letter_code
_entity_poly.pdbx_strand_id
1 'polypeptide(L)'
;MEPYYFGSDMKPRLRRRRRARMFRTIKAASFKFARLALPVVAPVLGVALIAHAGSLSPSASPAATGYTLSDIYTRLTTNAEATLGSHSFAPSAAPGSTLHTLTEIYNGIPTINPAKVLSDTTYLGVTGTIAIKSGDAAAASSATSSTSLLLTPAAGYYDGAATVSTSSAGFLASNIRSGSYIFGITGTMLEAAGDAGAADVFSGKTFSSSTAASVAGTLNLACNTATFDASGNLVATAYDGDGDGTDRWCMTNSGDAVAGDMLSGKIAWVDGVAVTGDMSAQTLSAANETVSAGQYAATTLSAVDADLAAGNIKKDTAIFGFSGTLFGDTDASKVCDNASAAGTLSVTAAYLSTGNTWCGTAGTLLANLWNGTSGAFTGGSQANGGADDYNNGGSPSSGRYAMGWTACTSGADNYCGTGDAFADMKDNSTGLIWSKPCSGSGCSTSAEPAGTTYSWDNSAVNNNSLTASELCSQDLGTTHDAGWYLPHQKQLMQAYIDGSYGNVEATGVNRYYWSATTVSYNTANAWNTYLSFGYTYYTAKTNASYVRCVRPAS
;
A
#
# COMPACT_ATOMS: atom_id res chain seq x y z
N MET A 1 58.82 8.47 3.97
CA MET A 1 59.64 7.66 3.06
C MET A 1 60.83 8.50 2.64
N GLU A 2 62.02 8.03 2.97
CA GLU A 2 63.36 8.51 2.57
C GLU A 2 64.06 7.28 1.93
N PRO A 3 65.33 7.34 1.45
CA PRO A 3 66.13 8.44 0.87
C PRO A 3 66.91 8.00 -0.40
N TYR A 4 67.87 8.80 -0.88
CA TYR A 4 69.17 8.47 -1.57
C TYR A 4 69.72 9.78 -2.20
N TYR A 5 71.01 10.18 -2.25
CA TYR A 5 72.28 9.85 -1.54
C TYR A 5 73.23 11.08 -1.73
N PHE A 6 73.89 11.66 -0.71
CA PHE A 6 75.13 11.28 0.03
C PHE A 6 76.47 11.77 -0.60
N GLY A 7 77.33 12.41 0.22
CA GLY A 7 78.73 12.83 -0.08
C GLY A 7 78.96 14.37 -0.03
N SER A 8 79.61 15.06 0.93
CA SER A 8 80.73 14.80 1.90
C SER A 8 82.14 14.78 1.26
N ASP A 9 83.22 15.41 1.76
CA ASP A 9 83.49 16.37 2.87
C ASP A 9 84.97 16.89 2.79
N MET A 10 85.37 17.80 3.69
CA MET A 10 86.72 18.08 4.24
C MET A 10 87.71 19.12 3.64
N LYS A 11 88.09 20.03 4.56
CA LYS A 11 89.25 20.95 4.68
C LYS A 11 90.50 20.20 5.27
N PRO A 12 91.63 20.83 5.72
CA PRO A 12 92.49 21.93 5.21
C PRO A 12 94.03 21.65 5.35
N ARG A 13 94.86 22.71 5.23
CA ARG A 13 96.12 23.04 6.01
C ARG A 13 97.55 22.73 5.45
N LEU A 14 98.45 23.71 5.73
CA LEU A 14 99.90 23.65 6.05
C LEU A 14 101.02 24.00 5.02
N ARG A 15 101.50 25.26 5.14
CA ARG A 15 102.89 25.72 5.46
C ARG A 15 104.14 25.30 4.62
N ARG A 16 104.92 26.37 4.29
CA ARG A 16 106.39 26.62 4.47
C ARG A 16 107.42 26.41 3.33
N ARG A 17 107.98 27.56 2.90
CA ARG A 17 109.43 27.97 2.89
C ARG A 17 110.42 27.51 1.78
N ARG A 18 111.16 28.55 1.30
CA ARG A 18 112.63 28.68 1.03
C ARG A 18 113.19 28.61 -0.42
N ARG A 19 113.56 29.82 -0.90
CA ARG A 19 114.88 30.27 -1.42
C ARG A 19 115.68 29.43 -2.45
N ALA A 20 115.85 30.06 -3.62
CA ALA A 20 117.12 30.41 -4.31
C ALA A 20 118.04 29.33 -4.96
N ARG A 21 118.37 29.55 -6.24
CA ARG A 21 119.77 29.52 -6.75
C ARG A 21 119.94 30.28 -8.07
N MET A 22 121.18 30.66 -8.36
CA MET A 22 121.68 31.48 -9.48
C MET A 22 122.93 30.78 -10.04
N PHE A 23 123.12 30.67 -11.37
CA PHE A 23 124.40 30.41 -12.08
C PHE A 23 124.18 30.52 -13.62
N ARG A 24 125.19 30.58 -14.51
CA ARG A 24 126.16 31.67 -14.84
C ARG A 24 127.07 31.24 -16.03
N THR A 25 127.22 32.07 -17.06
CA THR A 25 128.26 32.06 -18.13
C THR A 25 128.23 33.42 -18.85
N ILE A 26 129.28 34.08 -19.36
CA ILE A 26 130.75 33.86 -19.51
C ILE A 26 131.25 33.09 -20.77
N LYS A 27 131.82 33.84 -21.74
CA LYS A 27 132.98 33.48 -22.59
C LYS A 27 133.76 34.74 -23.05
N ALA A 28 134.96 34.63 -23.63
CA ALA A 28 135.94 35.75 -23.71
C ALA A 28 136.90 35.74 -24.95
N ALA A 29 137.27 36.93 -25.45
CA ALA A 29 138.47 37.30 -26.25
C ALA A 29 138.61 38.85 -26.29
N SER A 30 139.74 39.56 -26.35
CA SER A 30 141.21 39.29 -26.34
C SER A 30 141.96 39.06 -27.67
N PHE A 31 142.76 40.03 -28.15
CA PHE A 31 144.09 39.83 -28.79
C PHE A 31 145.01 41.09 -28.74
N LYS A 32 146.34 40.93 -28.94
CA LYS A 32 147.44 41.93 -28.76
C LYS A 32 148.29 42.13 -30.04
N PHE A 33 149.31 43.00 -29.95
CA PHE A 33 150.56 43.23 -30.75
C PHE A 33 150.59 44.65 -31.39
N ALA A 34 151.56 45.57 -31.28
CA ALA A 34 152.96 45.71 -30.79
C ALA A 34 153.98 46.05 -31.91
N ARG A 35 154.64 47.23 -31.82
CA ARG A 35 155.96 47.71 -32.35
C ARG A 35 155.96 49.26 -32.28
N LEU A 36 156.87 50.03 -31.65
CA LEU A 36 158.35 50.09 -31.54
C LEU A 36 158.98 51.13 -32.49
N ALA A 37 159.24 52.36 -32.01
CA ALA A 37 160.22 53.34 -32.55
C ALA A 37 160.55 54.47 -31.53
N LEU A 38 161.78 54.99 -31.59
CA LEU A 38 162.43 56.06 -30.78
C LEU A 38 162.18 57.49 -31.36
N PRO A 39 162.73 58.62 -30.85
CA PRO A 39 163.32 58.93 -29.52
C PRO A 39 162.92 60.30 -28.88
N VAL A 40 163.21 60.46 -27.56
CA VAL A 40 163.72 61.65 -26.83
C VAL A 40 163.22 63.08 -27.18
N VAL A 41 162.49 63.74 -26.24
CA VAL A 41 162.68 65.11 -25.67
C VAL A 41 161.38 65.56 -24.94
N ALA A 42 161.51 66.32 -23.84
CA ALA A 42 160.47 67.16 -23.18
C ALA A 42 159.37 66.46 -22.31
N PRO A 43 158.84 67.11 -21.25
CA PRO A 43 158.99 66.57 -19.88
C PRO A 43 157.74 66.65 -18.97
N VAL A 44 157.94 66.58 -17.63
CA VAL A 44 157.07 67.09 -16.54
C VAL A 44 155.84 66.26 -16.08
N LEU A 45 155.27 65.34 -16.86
CA LEU A 45 154.04 64.61 -16.46
C LEU A 45 154.28 63.14 -16.04
N GLY A 46 154.23 62.79 -14.75
CA GLY A 46 154.42 61.36 -14.40
C GLY A 46 154.49 60.82 -12.96
N VAL A 47 153.90 61.44 -11.91
CA VAL A 47 153.58 60.68 -10.67
C VAL A 47 152.20 61.06 -10.14
N ALA A 48 151.17 60.34 -10.64
CA ALA A 48 149.80 60.41 -10.13
C ALA A 48 149.24 58.99 -10.00
N LEU A 49 149.73 58.24 -9.00
CA LEU A 49 149.22 56.89 -8.69
C LEU A 49 147.95 56.98 -7.83
N ILE A 50 146.85 57.27 -8.52
CA ILE A 50 145.54 56.65 -8.39
C ILE A 50 145.23 56.03 -7.00
N ALA A 51 144.67 56.86 -6.12
CA ALA A 51 143.57 56.43 -5.26
C ALA A 51 142.30 57.12 -5.79
N HIS A 52 141.44 56.39 -6.49
CA HIS A 52 140.13 56.93 -6.88
C HIS A 52 139.30 57.12 -5.61
N ALA A 53 139.14 58.36 -5.16
CA ALA A 53 137.93 58.71 -4.44
C ALA A 53 136.75 58.38 -5.36
N GLY A 54 135.88 57.47 -4.93
CA GLY A 54 134.66 57.17 -5.67
C GLY A 54 133.84 58.44 -5.86
N SER A 55 133.16 58.57 -7.01
CA SER A 55 132.33 59.73 -7.32
C SER A 55 131.37 60.03 -6.15
N LEU A 56 131.51 61.21 -5.55
CA LEU A 56 130.53 61.73 -4.59
C LEU A 56 129.22 62.13 -5.29
N SER A 57 129.21 62.21 -6.62
CA SER A 57 128.01 62.29 -7.43
C SER A 57 127.39 60.89 -7.55
N PRO A 58 126.18 60.64 -7.00
CA PRO A 58 125.49 59.36 -7.17
C PRO A 58 125.21 59.10 -8.66
N SER A 59 125.28 57.83 -9.09
CA SER A 59 125.16 57.43 -10.50
C SER A 59 123.76 57.64 -11.11
N ALA A 60 122.77 57.92 -10.27
CA ALA A 60 121.45 58.43 -10.64
C ALA A 60 120.89 59.24 -9.46
N SER A 61 120.03 60.23 -9.73
CA SER A 61 119.17 60.80 -8.70
C SER A 61 118.29 59.69 -8.09
N PRO A 62 117.95 59.75 -6.79
CA PRO A 62 116.97 58.85 -6.20
C PRO A 62 115.67 58.85 -7.01
N ALA A 63 115.06 57.68 -7.22
CA ALA A 63 113.74 57.62 -7.82
C ALA A 63 112.70 58.20 -6.84
N ALA A 64 111.72 58.93 -7.35
CA ALA A 64 110.59 59.38 -6.56
C ALA A 64 109.75 58.18 -6.11
N THR A 65 109.51 58.07 -4.81
CA THR A 65 108.88 56.89 -4.18
C THR A 65 107.59 57.21 -3.41
N GLY A 66 107.15 58.47 -3.43
CA GLY A 66 105.97 58.94 -2.69
C GLY A 66 104.94 59.66 -3.56
N TYR A 67 103.87 60.09 -2.91
CA TYR A 67 102.92 61.08 -3.43
C TYR A 67 103.37 62.49 -3.02
N THR A 68 103.09 63.48 -3.85
CA THR A 68 103.27 64.89 -3.49
C THR A 68 102.16 65.37 -2.55
N LEU A 69 102.36 66.52 -1.89
CA LEU A 69 101.31 67.18 -1.12
C LEU A 69 100.09 67.56 -2.00
N SER A 70 100.33 67.82 -3.30
CA SER A 70 99.27 68.08 -4.27
C SER A 70 98.44 66.83 -4.56
N ASP A 71 99.08 65.67 -4.75
CA ASP A 71 98.41 64.39 -4.97
C ASP A 71 97.53 64.01 -3.77
N ILE A 72 98.05 64.21 -2.55
CA ILE A 72 97.33 63.94 -1.30
C ILE A 72 96.11 64.86 -1.18
N TYR A 73 96.27 66.16 -1.40
CA TYR A 73 95.15 67.11 -1.36
C TYR A 73 94.08 66.79 -2.42
N THR A 74 94.50 66.44 -3.64
CA THR A 74 93.61 66.07 -4.74
C THR A 74 92.82 64.79 -4.40
N ARG A 75 93.48 63.77 -3.84
CA ARG A 75 92.80 62.54 -3.40
C ARG A 75 91.81 62.80 -2.26
N LEU A 76 92.12 63.70 -1.33
CA LEU A 76 91.20 64.05 -0.24
C LEU A 76 89.95 64.82 -0.72
N THR A 77 90.12 65.75 -1.65
CA THR A 77 89.06 66.68 -2.07
C THR A 77 88.21 66.22 -3.26
N THR A 78 88.80 65.43 -4.17
CA THR A 78 88.12 64.97 -5.40
C THR A 78 88.05 63.46 -5.54
N ASN A 79 88.68 62.71 -4.63
CA ASN A 79 88.89 61.27 -4.72
C ASN A 79 89.67 60.79 -5.98
N ALA A 80 90.24 61.70 -6.78
CA ALA A 80 91.02 61.30 -7.95
C ALA A 80 92.30 60.55 -7.55
N GLU A 81 92.71 59.59 -8.39
CA GLU A 81 93.93 58.80 -8.18
C GLU A 81 95.15 59.52 -8.75
N ALA A 82 96.31 59.27 -8.13
CA ALA A 82 97.60 59.78 -8.58
C ALA A 82 98.58 58.62 -8.78
N THR A 83 99.58 58.82 -9.65
CA THR A 83 100.61 57.82 -9.91
C THR A 83 101.76 57.99 -8.93
N LEU A 84 102.05 56.95 -8.14
CA LEU A 84 103.15 56.95 -7.17
C LEU A 84 104.49 57.29 -7.84
N GLY A 85 105.24 58.24 -7.26
CA GLY A 85 106.54 58.64 -7.79
C GLY A 85 106.50 59.49 -9.07
N SER A 86 105.33 59.97 -9.50
CA SER A 86 105.18 60.81 -10.71
C SER A 86 105.59 62.27 -10.49
N HIS A 87 106.75 62.51 -9.86
CA HIS A 87 107.32 63.84 -9.64
C HIS A 87 108.85 63.85 -9.84
N SER A 88 109.38 64.99 -10.29
CA SER A 88 110.83 65.18 -10.49
C SER A 88 111.49 65.78 -9.24
N PHE A 89 112.62 65.22 -8.82
CA PHE A 89 113.52 65.88 -7.85
C PHE A 89 114.50 66.88 -8.49
N ALA A 90 114.61 66.88 -9.83
CA ALA A 90 115.38 67.89 -10.55
C ALA A 90 114.47 69.11 -10.82
N PRO A 91 114.80 70.32 -10.33
CA PRO A 91 114.01 71.52 -10.61
C PRO A 91 114.17 71.92 -12.08
N SER A 92 113.10 71.79 -12.86
CA SER A 92 113.02 72.21 -14.27
C SER A 92 112.61 73.69 -14.44
N ALA A 93 112.23 74.36 -13.35
CA ALA A 93 111.87 75.77 -13.30
C ALA A 93 112.16 76.33 -11.89
N ALA A 94 112.03 77.66 -11.72
CA ALA A 94 111.97 78.27 -10.40
C ALA A 94 110.77 77.72 -9.59
N PRO A 95 110.81 77.72 -8.24
CA PRO A 95 109.69 77.25 -7.43
C PRO A 95 108.40 77.97 -7.80
N GLY A 96 107.38 77.20 -8.20
CA GLY A 96 106.04 77.74 -8.44
C GLY A 96 105.42 78.29 -7.15
N SER A 97 104.28 78.99 -7.29
CA SER A 97 103.45 79.41 -6.15
C SER A 97 103.23 78.23 -5.19
N THR A 98 103.35 78.50 -3.90
CA THR A 98 103.45 77.51 -2.81
C THR A 98 102.52 76.31 -2.98
N LEU A 99 103.09 75.10 -2.86
CA LEU A 99 102.32 73.85 -2.67
C LEU A 99 101.30 74.00 -1.53
N HIS A 100 100.22 73.24 -1.58
CA HIS A 100 99.22 73.21 -0.51
C HIS A 100 99.87 73.04 0.86
N THR A 101 99.52 73.95 1.76
CA THR A 101 99.96 73.96 3.15
C THR A 101 99.41 72.74 3.90
N LEU A 102 100.08 72.36 5.00
CA LEU A 102 99.54 71.33 5.90
C LEU A 102 98.15 71.72 6.44
N THR A 103 97.85 73.01 6.57
CA THR A 103 96.54 73.54 6.94
C THR A 103 95.48 73.27 5.88
N GLU A 104 95.78 73.52 4.60
CA GLU A 104 94.86 73.18 3.49
C GLU A 104 94.64 71.67 3.38
N ILE A 105 95.70 70.87 3.56
CA ILE A 105 95.60 69.40 3.53
C ILE A 105 94.75 68.88 4.70
N TYR A 106 94.95 69.41 5.91
CA TYR A 106 94.14 69.07 7.08
C TYR A 106 92.67 69.48 6.89
N ASN A 107 92.41 70.71 6.44
CA ASN A 107 91.06 71.20 6.17
C ASN A 107 90.40 70.48 4.97
N GLY A 108 91.20 69.87 4.09
CA GLY A 108 90.74 69.01 3.00
C GLY A 108 90.26 67.64 3.45
N ILE A 109 90.51 67.23 4.70
CA ILE A 109 89.94 66.01 5.29
C ILE A 109 88.49 66.33 5.72
N PRO A 110 87.46 65.74 5.09
CA PRO A 110 86.08 66.04 5.44
C PRO A 110 85.70 65.44 6.80
N THR A 111 84.96 66.19 7.62
CA THR A 111 84.32 65.65 8.82
C THR A 111 83.29 64.59 8.43
N ILE A 112 83.55 63.33 8.79
CA ILE A 112 82.68 62.20 8.43
C ILE A 112 81.42 62.23 9.30
N ASN A 113 80.26 62.43 8.67
CA ASN A 113 78.97 62.26 9.33
C ASN A 113 78.59 60.76 9.31
N PRO A 114 78.53 60.06 10.47
CA PRO A 114 78.21 58.64 10.50
C PRO A 114 76.81 58.32 9.94
N ALA A 115 75.86 59.26 9.99
CA ALA A 115 74.52 59.11 9.42
C ALA A 115 74.49 59.15 7.87
N LYS A 116 75.65 59.22 7.21
CA LYS A 116 75.84 59.08 5.76
C LYS A 116 76.65 57.84 5.36
N VAL A 117 77.02 56.99 6.32
CA VAL A 117 77.82 55.77 6.11
C VAL A 117 77.03 54.55 6.61
N LEU A 118 77.18 53.41 5.95
CA LEU A 118 76.54 52.14 6.33
C LEU A 118 77.06 51.62 7.67
N SER A 119 76.20 50.98 8.46
CA SER A 119 76.52 50.56 9.83
C SER A 119 77.56 49.44 9.96
N ASP A 120 77.84 48.71 8.88
CA ASP A 120 78.93 47.72 8.80
C ASP A 120 80.28 48.34 8.36
N THR A 121 80.26 49.59 7.92
CA THR A 121 81.37 50.26 7.25
C THR A 121 82.01 51.27 8.18
N THR A 122 83.34 51.17 8.35
CA THR A 122 84.14 52.15 9.09
C THR A 122 85.01 52.93 8.12
N TYR A 123 84.81 54.26 8.05
CA TYR A 123 85.54 55.16 7.16
C TYR A 123 86.31 56.18 7.99
N LEU A 124 87.64 56.24 7.80
CA LEU A 124 88.56 57.07 8.58
C LEU A 124 88.40 56.95 10.12
N GLY A 125 88.08 55.74 10.60
CA GLY A 125 87.86 55.45 12.02
C GLY A 125 86.45 55.78 12.54
N VAL A 126 85.59 56.38 11.72
CA VAL A 126 84.17 56.61 12.04
C VAL A 126 83.34 55.46 11.48
N THR A 127 82.69 54.69 12.35
CA THR A 127 81.70 53.67 11.96
C THR A 127 80.37 54.35 11.60
N GLY A 128 79.75 53.91 10.50
CA GLY A 128 78.47 54.44 10.06
C GLY A 128 77.30 54.09 10.98
N THR A 129 76.17 54.76 10.76
CA THR A 129 74.91 54.53 11.51
C THR A 129 73.69 54.29 10.62
N ILE A 130 73.83 54.26 9.28
CA ILE A 130 72.74 53.83 8.40
C ILE A 130 72.55 52.32 8.59
N ALA A 131 71.44 51.94 9.23
CA ALA A 131 71.07 50.55 9.42
C ALA A 131 70.88 49.85 8.07
N ILE A 132 71.58 48.73 7.88
CA ILE A 132 71.34 47.81 6.76
C ILE A 132 70.14 46.92 7.10
N LYS A 133 69.23 46.76 6.15
CA LYS A 133 68.05 45.90 6.23
C LYS A 133 68.26 44.71 5.30
N SER A 134 68.10 43.51 5.84
CA SER A 134 68.17 42.23 5.12
C SER A 134 67.07 41.30 5.63
N GLY A 135 66.63 40.36 4.77
CA GLY A 135 65.44 39.54 5.04
C GLY A 135 64.14 40.34 5.00
N ASP A 136 63.10 39.88 5.69
CA ASP A 136 61.81 40.57 5.73
C ASP A 136 61.77 41.62 6.86
N ALA A 137 61.42 42.84 6.50
CA ALA A 137 61.26 43.96 7.42
C ALA A 137 59.78 44.36 7.54
N ALA A 138 59.28 44.51 8.76
CA ALA A 138 57.96 45.08 8.98
C ALA A 138 57.88 46.51 8.41
N ALA A 139 56.80 46.82 7.70
CA ALA A 139 56.52 48.17 7.21
C ALA A 139 56.39 49.16 8.38
N ALA A 140 56.99 50.34 8.24
CA ALA A 140 56.85 51.43 9.22
C ALA A 140 55.42 52.01 9.23
N SER A 141 54.74 51.95 8.10
CA SER A 141 53.30 52.18 7.98
C SER A 141 52.74 51.47 6.74
N SER A 142 51.45 51.16 6.76
CA SER A 142 50.70 50.65 5.60
C SER A 142 49.48 51.52 5.34
N ALA A 143 49.19 51.79 4.06
CA ALA A 143 48.02 52.54 3.63
C ALA A 143 47.41 51.91 2.36
N THR A 144 46.18 52.30 2.02
CA THR A 144 45.50 51.89 0.79
C THR A 144 45.16 53.11 -0.05
N SER A 145 45.26 52.97 -1.37
CA SER A 145 44.65 53.88 -2.35
C SER A 145 43.48 53.19 -3.05
N SER A 146 42.93 53.80 -4.12
CA SER A 146 41.85 53.20 -4.92
C SER A 146 42.21 51.83 -5.51
N THR A 147 43.47 51.59 -5.87
CA THR A 147 43.91 50.36 -6.57
C THR A 147 45.21 49.76 -6.03
N SER A 148 45.83 50.35 -4.99
CA SER A 148 47.14 49.90 -4.48
C SER A 148 47.14 49.71 -2.97
N LEU A 149 47.85 48.69 -2.50
CA LEU A 149 48.39 48.61 -1.15
C LEU A 149 49.75 49.32 -1.14
N LEU A 150 49.95 50.25 -0.21
CA LEU A 150 51.19 51.01 -0.04
C LEU A 150 51.86 50.59 1.27
N LEU A 151 53.09 50.11 1.18
CA LEU A 151 53.93 49.80 2.34
C LEU A 151 55.10 50.78 2.40
N THR A 152 55.23 51.48 3.53
CA THR A 152 56.33 52.41 3.76
C THR A 152 57.47 51.68 4.45
N PRO A 153 58.67 51.55 3.84
CA PRO A 153 59.83 50.97 4.51
C PRO A 153 60.27 51.85 5.70
N ALA A 154 60.86 51.21 6.72
CA ALA A 154 61.58 51.94 7.76
C ALA A 154 62.85 52.60 7.18
N ALA A 155 63.33 53.69 7.79
CA ALA A 155 64.56 54.33 7.34
C ALA A 155 65.77 53.36 7.45
N GLY A 156 66.58 53.30 6.40
CA GLY A 156 67.75 52.43 6.30
C GLY A 156 68.21 52.21 4.86
N TYR A 157 69.24 51.40 4.69
CA TYR A 157 69.68 50.88 3.39
C TYR A 157 69.09 49.49 3.17
N TYR A 158 68.52 49.26 1.98
CA TYR A 158 67.95 47.97 1.57
C TYR A 158 68.82 47.43 0.43
N ASP A 159 69.26 46.18 0.56
CA ASP A 159 70.24 45.53 -0.32
C ASP A 159 69.68 45.04 -1.67
N GLY A 160 68.37 45.18 -1.89
CA GLY A 160 67.65 44.68 -3.07
C GLY A 160 67.19 43.22 -2.96
N ALA A 161 67.56 42.51 -1.90
CA ALA A 161 67.03 41.18 -1.55
C ALA A 161 66.03 41.25 -0.37
N ALA A 162 66.12 42.29 0.46
CA ALA A 162 65.20 42.54 1.56
C ALA A 162 63.76 42.80 1.08
N THR A 163 62.78 42.24 1.80
CA THR A 163 61.34 42.47 1.58
C THR A 163 60.77 43.41 2.64
N VAL A 164 59.59 43.97 2.36
CA VAL A 164 58.83 44.79 3.31
C VAL A 164 57.41 44.23 3.39
N SER A 165 56.95 43.87 4.59
CA SER A 165 55.68 43.20 4.80
C SER A 165 54.80 43.87 5.85
N THR A 166 53.52 43.51 5.83
CA THR A 166 52.58 43.72 6.94
C THR A 166 51.68 42.49 7.03
N SER A 167 51.32 42.07 8.25
CA SER A 167 50.48 40.90 8.46
C SER A 167 49.03 41.31 8.72
N SER A 168 48.10 40.62 8.07
CA SER A 168 46.67 40.69 8.39
C SER A 168 46.08 39.29 8.32
N ALA A 169 45.33 38.89 9.35
CA ALA A 169 44.56 37.65 9.36
C ALA A 169 43.48 37.60 8.25
N GLY A 170 43.19 38.73 7.60
CA GLY A 170 42.35 38.81 6.42
C GLY A 170 42.96 38.16 5.17
N PHE A 171 44.29 38.10 5.04
CA PHE A 171 44.99 37.54 3.87
C PHE A 171 45.08 36.01 3.90
N LEU A 172 43.93 35.35 4.05
CA LEU A 172 43.77 33.90 3.88
C LEU A 172 42.94 33.64 2.63
N ALA A 173 43.28 32.59 1.88
CA ALA A 173 42.51 32.19 0.70
C ALA A 173 41.03 31.93 1.03
N SER A 174 40.74 31.40 2.21
CA SER A 174 39.38 31.16 2.74
C SER A 174 38.56 32.43 3.02
N ASN A 175 39.19 33.60 3.03
CA ASN A 175 38.53 34.89 3.25
C ASN A 175 38.34 35.67 1.94
N ILE A 176 38.94 35.19 0.83
CA ILE A 176 38.90 35.82 -0.49
C ILE A 176 37.95 34.99 -1.38
N ARG A 177 37.02 35.67 -2.05
CA ARG A 177 36.04 35.06 -2.97
C ARG A 177 36.73 34.11 -3.96
N SER A 178 36.17 32.91 -4.13
CA SER A 178 36.66 31.89 -5.06
C SER A 178 36.84 32.46 -6.47
N GLY A 179 37.97 32.15 -7.10
CA GLY A 179 38.35 32.67 -8.42
C GLY A 179 38.84 34.14 -8.44
N SER A 180 38.77 34.87 -7.32
CA SER A 180 39.40 36.20 -7.20
C SER A 180 40.88 36.06 -6.86
N TYR A 181 41.71 36.97 -7.36
CA TYR A 181 43.16 36.95 -7.15
C TYR A 181 43.62 38.28 -6.54
N ILE A 182 44.13 38.23 -5.31
CA ILE A 182 44.55 39.40 -4.53
C ILE A 182 46.01 39.20 -4.10
N PHE A 183 46.92 40.00 -4.64
CA PHE A 183 48.35 40.04 -4.29
C PHE A 183 49.07 38.67 -4.24
N GLY A 184 48.75 37.75 -5.17
CA GLY A 184 49.35 36.40 -5.20
C GLY A 184 48.48 35.31 -4.56
N ILE A 185 47.42 35.68 -3.83
CA ILE A 185 46.51 34.75 -3.18
C ILE A 185 45.27 34.56 -4.04
N THR A 186 45.08 33.36 -4.57
CA THR A 186 43.81 32.93 -5.18
C THR A 186 42.81 32.59 -4.08
N GLY A 187 41.63 33.19 -4.14
CA GLY A 187 40.56 32.92 -3.18
C GLY A 187 39.95 31.53 -3.32
N THR A 188 39.45 31.01 -2.19
CA THR A 188 38.75 29.72 -2.08
C THR A 188 37.40 29.85 -1.35
N MET A 189 37.01 31.05 -0.92
CA MET A 189 35.72 31.29 -0.27
C MET A 189 34.59 31.13 -1.29
N LEU A 190 33.79 30.07 -1.16
CA LEU A 190 32.58 29.91 -1.95
C LEU A 190 31.50 30.84 -1.38
N GLU A 191 31.03 31.77 -2.19
CA GLU A 191 29.88 32.59 -1.84
C GLU A 191 28.60 31.76 -1.85
N ALA A 192 27.64 32.17 -1.00
CA ALA A 192 26.30 31.63 -1.01
C ALA A 192 25.56 32.04 -2.29
N ALA A 193 25.64 31.19 -3.31
CA ALA A 193 24.92 31.31 -4.57
C ALA A 193 23.78 30.28 -4.61
N GLY A 194 22.55 30.77 -4.59
CA GLY A 194 21.32 29.99 -4.58
C GLY A 194 20.11 30.91 -4.42
N ASP A 195 18.95 30.43 -4.83
CA ASP A 195 17.66 31.13 -4.85
C ASP A 195 16.68 30.66 -3.75
N ALA A 196 17.02 29.59 -3.04
CA ALA A 196 16.26 29.07 -1.91
C ALA A 196 15.89 30.17 -0.89
N GLY A 197 14.59 30.27 -0.58
CA GLY A 197 14.05 31.01 0.54
C GLY A 197 13.91 30.12 1.79
N ALA A 198 13.49 30.72 2.89
CA ALA A 198 13.25 29.98 4.14
C ALA A 198 12.17 28.89 3.97
N ALA A 199 11.19 29.11 3.10
CA ALA A 199 10.14 28.14 2.80
C ALA A 199 10.63 26.90 2.05
N ASP A 200 11.83 26.91 1.45
CA ASP A 200 12.36 25.80 0.65
C ASP A 200 13.29 24.88 1.46
N VAL A 201 13.61 25.25 2.70
CA VAL A 201 14.57 24.55 3.56
C VAL A 201 13.89 24.05 4.83
N PHE A 202 14.08 22.76 5.14
CA PHE A 202 13.48 22.07 6.28
C PHE A 202 13.69 22.80 7.62
N SER A 203 12.62 22.85 8.42
CA SER A 203 12.68 23.35 9.79
C SER A 203 13.75 22.62 10.61
N GLY A 204 14.53 23.37 11.39
CA GLY A 204 15.70 22.85 12.10
C GLY A 204 16.97 22.71 11.23
N LYS A 205 16.92 22.97 9.93
CA LYS A 205 18.10 23.20 9.08
C LYS A 205 18.31 24.70 8.87
N THR A 206 19.53 25.06 8.46
CA THR A 206 19.89 26.42 8.07
C THR A 206 20.55 26.44 6.70
N PHE A 207 20.48 27.58 6.02
CA PHE A 207 21.18 27.83 4.76
C PHE A 207 21.72 29.26 4.73
N SER A 208 22.45 29.61 3.67
CA SER A 208 22.91 30.97 3.41
C SER A 208 22.54 31.35 1.99
N SER A 209 22.22 32.63 1.76
CA SER A 209 21.93 33.24 0.46
C SER A 209 22.81 34.47 0.22
N SER A 210 22.60 35.15 -0.90
CA SER A 210 23.24 36.44 -1.21
C SER A 210 22.83 37.59 -0.28
N THR A 211 21.77 37.44 0.52
CA THR A 211 21.22 38.49 1.40
C THR A 211 21.38 38.21 2.89
N ALA A 212 21.49 36.94 3.31
CA ALA A 212 21.65 36.56 4.71
C ALA A 212 22.35 35.20 4.87
N ALA A 213 23.10 35.03 5.96
CA ALA A 213 23.76 33.78 6.31
C ALA A 213 23.08 33.11 7.51
N SER A 214 23.13 31.77 7.59
CA SER A 214 22.51 30.97 8.65
C SER A 214 21.00 31.22 8.83
N VAL A 215 20.30 31.49 7.73
CA VAL A 215 18.84 31.63 7.70
C VAL A 215 18.22 30.30 8.09
N ALA A 216 17.31 30.32 9.07
CA ALA A 216 16.58 29.13 9.48
C ALA A 216 15.56 28.73 8.41
N GLY A 217 15.52 27.44 8.09
CA GLY A 217 14.45 26.86 7.31
C GLY A 217 13.11 26.92 8.04
N THR A 218 12.04 27.21 7.31
CA THR A 218 10.65 27.21 7.79
C THR A 218 9.80 26.13 7.12
N LEU A 219 10.37 25.33 6.21
CA LEU A 219 9.66 24.22 5.57
C LEU A 219 9.30 23.17 6.61
N ASN A 220 8.02 23.13 6.98
CA ASN A 220 7.46 22.14 7.89
C ASN A 220 6.47 21.27 7.11
N LEU A 221 6.96 20.16 6.52
CA LEU A 221 6.10 19.08 6.07
C LEU A 221 5.56 18.37 7.32
N ALA A 222 4.47 18.91 7.86
CA ALA A 222 3.72 18.33 8.97
C ALA A 222 2.96 17.10 8.48
N CYS A 223 3.72 16.03 8.23
CA CYS A 223 3.26 14.78 7.64
C CYS A 223 2.85 13.77 8.70
N ASN A 224 1.56 13.45 8.78
CA ASN A 224 1.03 12.37 9.60
C ASN A 224 1.45 11.00 9.01
N THR A 225 2.64 10.54 9.37
CA THR A 225 3.16 9.24 8.90
C THR A 225 2.50 8.04 9.59
N ALA A 226 1.74 8.25 10.66
CA ALA A 226 1.17 7.17 11.48
C ALA A 226 -0.21 6.69 10.99
N THR A 227 -1.01 7.56 10.38
CA THR A 227 -2.34 7.23 9.85
C THR A 227 -2.65 8.07 8.61
N PHE A 228 -3.26 7.45 7.59
CA PHE A 228 -3.75 8.18 6.41
C PHE A 228 -5.13 8.81 6.70
N ASP A 229 -5.16 10.11 7.00
CA ASP A 229 -6.39 10.89 7.27
C ASP A 229 -6.71 11.92 6.16
N ALA A 230 -5.88 11.92 5.10
CA ALA A 230 -5.89 12.82 3.95
C ALA A 230 -5.66 14.32 4.21
N SER A 231 -5.82 14.82 5.44
CA SER A 231 -5.65 16.25 5.76
C SER A 231 -4.28 16.54 6.36
N GLY A 232 -3.76 15.64 7.21
CA GLY A 232 -2.41 15.64 7.76
C GLY A 232 -1.39 14.88 6.90
N ASN A 233 -1.81 14.16 5.87
CA ASN A 233 -0.91 13.55 4.87
C ASN A 233 -0.63 14.46 3.67
N LEU A 234 -1.39 15.54 3.52
CA LEU A 234 -1.31 16.40 2.36
C LEU A 234 -0.12 17.36 2.48
N VAL A 235 0.87 17.14 1.62
CA VAL A 235 1.94 18.11 1.36
C VAL A 235 1.33 19.30 0.61
N ALA A 236 1.68 20.52 1.03
CA ALA A 236 1.14 21.73 0.39
C ALA A 236 1.58 21.82 -1.08
N THR A 237 0.71 22.36 -1.94
CA THR A 237 0.90 22.46 -3.41
C THR A 237 2.10 23.31 -3.86
N ALA A 238 2.81 23.96 -2.93
CA ALA A 238 4.08 24.63 -3.23
C ALA A 238 5.27 23.65 -3.30
N TYR A 239 5.07 22.39 -2.91
CA TYR A 239 6.13 21.38 -2.75
C TYR A 239 5.84 20.06 -3.48
N ASP A 240 4.90 20.03 -4.43
CA ASP A 240 4.57 18.83 -5.22
C ASP A 240 5.31 18.73 -6.55
N GLY A 241 6.40 19.50 -6.70
CA GLY A 241 7.26 19.50 -7.88
C GLY A 241 6.56 20.13 -9.09
N ASP A 242 6.06 19.29 -9.99
CA ASP A 242 5.53 19.68 -11.29
C ASP A 242 4.07 20.19 -11.24
N GLY A 243 3.43 20.24 -10.07
CA GLY A 243 2.05 20.71 -9.91
C GLY A 243 0.96 19.74 -10.39
N ASP A 244 1.34 18.53 -10.82
CA ASP A 244 0.41 17.50 -11.31
C ASP A 244 -0.28 16.73 -10.16
N GLY A 245 0.23 16.91 -8.94
CA GLY A 245 -0.33 16.39 -7.71
C GLY A 245 0.10 14.97 -7.34
N THR A 246 1.09 14.38 -8.02
CA THR A 246 1.61 13.02 -7.77
C THR A 246 2.36 12.90 -6.44
N ASP A 247 3.25 13.84 -6.11
CA ASP A 247 4.09 13.82 -4.89
C ASP A 247 3.41 14.43 -3.64
N ARG A 248 2.09 14.67 -3.67
CA ARG A 248 1.37 15.41 -2.61
C ARG A 248 1.11 14.65 -1.30
N TRP A 249 1.52 13.39 -1.17
CA TRP A 249 1.08 12.53 -0.08
C TRP A 249 2.24 11.77 0.56
N CYS A 250 2.51 12.09 1.82
CA CYS A 250 3.50 11.40 2.63
C CYS A 250 2.88 10.20 3.35
N MET A 251 3.42 9.02 3.05
CA MET A 251 2.96 7.73 3.56
C MET A 251 4.16 6.94 4.09
N THR A 252 3.95 6.09 5.09
CA THR A 252 4.93 5.07 5.53
C THR A 252 4.26 3.70 5.56
N ASN A 253 5.04 2.64 5.80
CA ASN A 253 4.66 1.23 5.76
C ASN A 253 3.40 0.90 6.57
N SER A 254 2.22 1.05 5.96
CA SER A 254 0.93 1.04 6.65
C SER A 254 -0.20 0.37 5.86
N GLY A 255 -0.05 0.17 4.56
CA GLY A 255 -0.98 -0.65 3.78
C GLY A 255 -0.52 -2.11 3.72
N ASP A 256 -1.43 -3.03 4.03
CA ASP A 256 -1.22 -4.48 3.93
C ASP A 256 -1.82 -5.10 2.65
N ALA A 257 -2.56 -4.31 1.86
CA ALA A 257 -3.22 -4.76 0.64
C ALA A 257 -2.23 -5.24 -0.43
N VAL A 258 -2.38 -6.50 -0.84
CA VAL A 258 -1.65 -7.13 -1.94
C VAL A 258 -2.49 -7.15 -3.22
N ALA A 259 -1.88 -7.52 -4.36
CA ALA A 259 -2.58 -7.63 -5.65
C ALA A 259 -3.84 -8.53 -5.57
N GLY A 260 -3.78 -9.60 -4.77
CA GLY A 260 -4.89 -10.53 -4.54
C GLY A 260 -6.09 -9.94 -3.79
N ASP A 261 -5.96 -8.80 -3.13
CA ASP A 261 -7.06 -8.13 -2.42
C ASP A 261 -7.88 -7.19 -3.32
N MET A 262 -7.41 -6.97 -4.56
CA MET A 262 -7.95 -5.96 -5.46
C MET A 262 -8.35 -6.54 -6.82
N LEU A 263 -9.50 -6.11 -7.32
CA LEU A 263 -9.99 -6.49 -8.65
C LEU A 263 -8.97 -6.20 -9.76
N SER A 264 -8.86 -7.15 -10.68
CA SER A 264 -7.90 -7.14 -11.79
C SER A 264 -7.90 -5.80 -12.55
N GLY A 265 -6.71 -5.18 -12.66
CA GLY A 265 -6.51 -3.92 -13.36
C GLY A 265 -6.97 -2.66 -12.60
N LYS A 266 -7.41 -2.77 -11.34
CA LYS A 266 -7.45 -1.62 -10.43
C LYS A 266 -6.05 -1.34 -9.90
N ILE A 267 -5.71 -0.07 -9.73
CA ILE A 267 -4.42 0.36 -9.16
C ILE A 267 -4.70 1.11 -7.86
N ALA A 268 -3.95 0.77 -6.83
CA ALA A 268 -3.88 1.48 -5.56
C ALA A 268 -2.42 1.80 -5.25
N TRP A 269 -2.20 2.77 -4.38
CA TRP A 269 -0.86 3.13 -3.91
C TRP A 269 -0.73 2.68 -2.46
N VAL A 270 0.10 1.66 -2.26
CA VAL A 270 0.41 1.08 -0.95
C VAL A 270 1.87 1.42 -0.67
N ASP A 271 2.13 2.15 0.41
CA ASP A 271 3.47 2.54 0.84
C ASP A 271 4.31 3.24 -0.24
N GLY A 272 3.66 4.02 -1.11
CA GLY A 272 4.29 4.71 -2.25
C GLY A 272 4.56 3.81 -3.48
N VAL A 273 4.18 2.54 -3.44
CA VAL A 273 4.29 1.59 -4.56
C VAL A 273 2.92 1.35 -5.18
N ALA A 274 2.86 1.37 -6.52
CA ALA A 274 1.64 1.02 -7.25
C ALA A 274 1.37 -0.49 -7.17
N VAL A 275 0.35 -0.88 -6.41
CA VAL A 275 -0.21 -2.23 -6.38
C VAL A 275 -1.27 -2.32 -7.46
N THR A 276 -1.05 -3.18 -8.46
CA THR A 276 -2.06 -3.51 -9.47
C THR A 276 -2.79 -4.77 -9.02
N GLY A 277 -4.11 -4.70 -8.88
CA GLY A 277 -4.93 -5.84 -8.51
C GLY A 277 -4.87 -6.95 -9.57
N ASP A 278 -4.91 -8.21 -9.11
CA ASP A 278 -4.97 -9.41 -9.94
C ASP A 278 -6.20 -10.29 -9.66
N MET A 279 -7.03 -9.95 -8.66
CA MET A 279 -8.24 -10.70 -8.32
C MET A 279 -9.20 -10.71 -9.51
N SER A 280 -9.36 -11.89 -10.12
CA SER A 280 -10.20 -12.07 -11.30
C SER A 280 -11.69 -12.04 -10.95
N ALA A 281 -12.48 -11.35 -11.78
CA ALA A 281 -13.94 -11.39 -11.68
C ALA A 281 -14.45 -12.80 -11.97
N GLN A 282 -15.13 -13.42 -11.01
CA GLN A 282 -15.73 -14.75 -11.19
C GLN A 282 -17.07 -14.62 -11.93
N THR A 283 -17.27 -15.47 -12.94
CA THR A 283 -18.53 -15.54 -13.71
C THR A 283 -19.28 -16.81 -13.35
N LEU A 284 -20.54 -16.69 -12.92
CA LEU A 284 -21.41 -17.85 -12.67
C LEU A 284 -21.88 -18.46 -14.00
N SER A 285 -21.96 -19.79 -14.05
CA SER A 285 -22.42 -20.54 -15.22
C SER A 285 -23.86 -21.00 -15.04
N ALA A 286 -24.76 -20.71 -15.98
CA ALA A 286 -26.13 -21.26 -15.92
C ALA A 286 -26.18 -22.80 -16.05
N ALA A 287 -25.07 -23.45 -16.46
CA ALA A 287 -24.99 -24.88 -16.71
C ALA A 287 -24.49 -25.72 -15.49
N ASN A 288 -24.02 -25.08 -14.41
CA ASN A 288 -23.63 -25.78 -13.18
C ASN A 288 -23.72 -24.86 -11.96
N GLU A 289 -23.66 -25.44 -10.77
CA GLU A 289 -23.78 -24.72 -9.50
C GLU A 289 -22.44 -24.33 -8.86
N THR A 290 -21.32 -24.56 -9.54
CA THR A 290 -19.98 -24.40 -8.95
C THR A 290 -19.62 -22.92 -8.83
N VAL A 291 -19.28 -22.49 -7.62
CA VAL A 291 -18.70 -21.18 -7.34
C VAL A 291 -17.22 -21.37 -7.04
N SER A 292 -16.37 -20.95 -7.98
CA SER A 292 -14.91 -20.92 -7.81
C SER A 292 -14.50 -20.06 -6.61
N ALA A 293 -13.40 -20.43 -5.94
CA ALA A 293 -12.84 -19.63 -4.85
C ALA A 293 -12.45 -18.22 -5.32
N GLY A 294 -12.61 -17.26 -4.42
CA GLY A 294 -12.24 -15.85 -4.59
C GLY A 294 -12.09 -15.22 -3.21
N GLN A 295 -12.84 -14.14 -2.93
CA GLN A 295 -12.98 -13.61 -1.56
C GLN A 295 -13.61 -14.64 -0.59
N TYR A 296 -14.39 -15.59 -1.12
CA TYR A 296 -14.98 -16.70 -0.39
C TYR A 296 -14.31 -18.02 -0.80
N ALA A 297 -14.34 -19.02 0.09
CA ALA A 297 -13.94 -20.38 -0.27
C ALA A 297 -14.84 -20.94 -1.39
N ALA A 298 -14.31 -21.87 -2.19
CA ALA A 298 -15.10 -22.54 -3.23
C ALA A 298 -16.32 -23.25 -2.61
N THR A 299 -17.49 -23.10 -3.24
CA THR A 299 -18.78 -23.61 -2.74
C THR A 299 -19.69 -23.99 -3.91
N THR A 300 -20.88 -24.51 -3.62
CA THR A 300 -21.95 -24.71 -4.60
C THR A 300 -23.18 -23.89 -4.26
N LEU A 301 -23.95 -23.50 -5.27
CA LEU A 301 -25.15 -22.67 -5.07
C LEU A 301 -26.24 -23.40 -4.25
N SER A 302 -26.42 -24.72 -4.41
CA SER A 302 -27.39 -25.48 -3.60
C SER A 302 -27.00 -25.64 -2.12
N ALA A 303 -25.70 -25.48 -1.79
CA ALA A 303 -25.23 -25.44 -0.40
C ALA A 303 -25.49 -24.09 0.27
N VAL A 304 -25.69 -23.03 -0.52
CA VAL A 304 -26.02 -21.67 -0.05
C VAL A 304 -27.54 -21.47 0.03
N ASP A 305 -28.27 -21.97 -0.98
CA ASP A 305 -29.72 -21.87 -1.08
C ASP A 305 -30.34 -23.25 -1.38
N ALA A 306 -30.99 -23.82 -0.36
CA ALA A 306 -31.64 -25.12 -0.45
C ALA A 306 -32.87 -25.12 -1.37
N ASP A 307 -33.42 -23.94 -1.73
CA ASP A 307 -34.53 -23.85 -2.67
C ASP A 307 -34.07 -24.07 -4.13
N LEU A 308 -32.75 -24.08 -4.41
CA LEU A 308 -32.16 -24.55 -5.66
C LEU A 308 -32.17 -26.09 -5.74
N ALA A 309 -33.36 -26.67 -5.62
CA ALA A 309 -33.63 -28.10 -5.73
C ALA A 309 -34.53 -28.38 -6.95
N ALA A 310 -34.32 -29.51 -7.61
CA ALA A 310 -35.08 -29.91 -8.80
C ALA A 310 -36.61 -29.86 -8.59
N GLY A 311 -37.09 -30.24 -7.39
CA GLY A 311 -38.50 -30.22 -7.01
C GLY A 311 -39.15 -28.83 -6.91
N ASN A 312 -38.34 -27.76 -6.82
CA ASN A 312 -38.80 -26.37 -6.79
C ASN A 312 -38.70 -25.67 -8.15
N ILE A 313 -37.92 -26.23 -9.08
CA ILE A 313 -37.67 -25.65 -10.41
C ILE A 313 -38.66 -26.24 -11.42
N LYS A 314 -39.24 -25.40 -12.28
CA LYS A 314 -40.24 -25.82 -13.28
C LYS A 314 -39.69 -26.91 -14.20
N LYS A 315 -40.52 -27.93 -14.48
CA LYS A 315 -40.22 -29.05 -15.39
C LYS A 315 -39.66 -28.54 -16.72
N ASP A 316 -38.59 -29.17 -17.17
CA ASP A 316 -37.86 -28.87 -18.41
C ASP A 316 -37.20 -27.48 -18.45
N THR A 317 -37.16 -26.78 -17.31
CA THR A 317 -36.32 -25.58 -17.10
C THR A 317 -35.04 -26.00 -16.38
N ALA A 318 -33.89 -25.49 -16.83
CA ALA A 318 -32.61 -25.68 -16.16
C ALA A 318 -32.15 -24.38 -15.49
N ILE A 319 -31.76 -24.46 -14.22
CA ILE A 319 -31.20 -23.33 -13.45
C ILE A 319 -29.93 -23.83 -12.76
N PHE A 320 -28.78 -23.22 -13.08
CA PHE A 320 -27.46 -23.61 -12.54
C PHE A 320 -27.17 -25.12 -12.64
N GLY A 321 -27.53 -25.75 -13.76
CA GLY A 321 -27.37 -27.19 -14.01
C GLY A 321 -28.45 -28.10 -13.38
N PHE A 322 -29.27 -27.61 -12.44
CA PHE A 322 -30.40 -28.37 -11.93
C PHE A 322 -31.54 -28.38 -12.95
N SER A 323 -31.93 -29.57 -13.40
CA SER A 323 -33.11 -29.78 -14.24
C SER A 323 -34.36 -29.87 -13.38
N GLY A 324 -35.31 -28.96 -13.59
CA GLY A 324 -36.54 -28.91 -12.82
C GLY A 324 -37.46 -30.10 -13.04
N THR A 325 -38.22 -30.43 -12.00
CA THR A 325 -39.25 -31.49 -11.98
C THR A 325 -40.63 -30.97 -11.57
N LEU A 326 -40.76 -29.69 -11.18
CA LEU A 326 -42.04 -29.11 -10.76
C LEU A 326 -42.96 -28.84 -11.96
N PHE A 327 -44.07 -29.56 -12.07
CA PHE A 327 -45.06 -29.29 -13.11
C PHE A 327 -45.82 -27.98 -12.84
N GLY A 328 -45.27 -26.88 -13.33
CA GLY A 328 -45.84 -25.54 -13.20
C GLY A 328 -46.96 -25.28 -14.21
N ASP A 329 -48.08 -25.99 -14.06
CA ASP A 329 -49.34 -25.74 -14.77
C ASP A 329 -50.49 -25.56 -13.76
N THR A 330 -51.31 -24.53 -13.97
CA THR A 330 -52.58 -24.31 -13.25
C THR A 330 -53.72 -25.14 -13.83
N ASP A 331 -53.51 -25.77 -14.98
CA ASP A 331 -54.43 -26.68 -15.65
C ASP A 331 -54.08 -28.15 -15.30
N ALA A 332 -54.80 -28.70 -14.33
CA ALA A 332 -54.58 -30.06 -13.82
C ALA A 332 -54.75 -31.16 -14.89
N SER A 333 -55.36 -30.84 -16.04
CA SER A 333 -55.58 -31.82 -17.12
C SER A 333 -54.30 -32.32 -17.78
N LYS A 334 -53.18 -31.58 -17.72
CA LYS A 334 -51.94 -31.91 -18.44
C LYS A 334 -50.89 -32.67 -17.64
N VAL A 335 -51.09 -32.84 -16.33
CA VAL A 335 -50.11 -33.52 -15.46
C VAL A 335 -50.24 -35.06 -15.55
N CYS A 336 -51.36 -35.58 -16.05
CA CYS A 336 -51.68 -37.01 -16.00
C CYS A 336 -51.23 -37.83 -17.22
N ASP A 337 -50.90 -37.21 -18.37
CA ASP A 337 -50.76 -37.94 -19.64
C ASP A 337 -49.38 -38.59 -19.88
N ASN A 338 -48.34 -38.22 -19.13
CA ASN A 338 -46.95 -38.66 -19.39
C ASN A 338 -46.18 -39.16 -18.14
N ALA A 339 -46.87 -39.75 -17.17
CA ALA A 339 -46.24 -40.36 -15.99
C ALA A 339 -45.78 -41.82 -16.23
N SER A 340 -45.03 -42.07 -17.31
CA SER A 340 -44.41 -43.38 -17.60
C SER A 340 -43.00 -43.51 -16.97
N ALA A 341 -42.91 -43.32 -15.66
CA ALA A 341 -41.71 -43.64 -14.88
C ALA A 341 -42.10 -44.10 -13.46
N ALA A 342 -41.67 -45.30 -13.07
CA ALA A 342 -41.91 -45.82 -11.73
C ALA A 342 -41.06 -45.08 -10.68
N GLY A 343 -41.73 -44.43 -9.73
CA GLY A 343 -41.11 -43.79 -8.58
C GLY A 343 -42.07 -43.82 -7.39
N THR A 344 -41.83 -44.73 -6.45
CA THR A 344 -42.68 -44.90 -5.25
C THR A 344 -42.56 -43.69 -4.33
N LEU A 345 -43.59 -42.84 -4.30
CA LEU A 345 -43.64 -41.70 -3.39
C LEU A 345 -44.21 -42.11 -2.03
N SER A 346 -43.33 -42.37 -1.06
CA SER A 346 -43.71 -42.66 0.32
C SER A 346 -44.12 -41.38 1.05
N VAL A 347 -45.43 -41.11 1.17
CA VAL A 347 -45.95 -39.93 1.84
C VAL A 347 -45.97 -40.13 3.36
N THR A 348 -45.12 -39.41 4.09
CA THR A 348 -45.14 -39.35 5.56
C THR A 348 -46.15 -38.33 6.08
N ALA A 349 -46.65 -38.56 7.30
CA ALA A 349 -47.83 -37.90 7.88
C ALA A 349 -47.78 -36.35 8.03
N ALA A 350 -46.66 -35.69 7.71
CA ALA A 350 -46.51 -34.25 7.80
C ALA A 350 -47.29 -33.46 6.72
N TYR A 351 -47.70 -34.10 5.62
CA TYR A 351 -48.36 -33.43 4.49
C TYR A 351 -49.90 -33.40 4.54
N LEU A 352 -50.54 -33.92 5.60
CA LEU A 352 -52.01 -33.97 5.70
C LEU A 352 -52.68 -32.71 6.29
N SER A 353 -51.93 -31.71 6.74
CA SER A 353 -52.48 -30.55 7.48
C SER A 353 -52.93 -29.37 6.62
N THR A 354 -52.67 -29.39 5.32
CA THR A 354 -53.17 -28.40 4.34
C THR A 354 -53.66 -29.13 3.09
N GLY A 355 -54.90 -28.86 2.68
CA GLY A 355 -55.65 -29.67 1.70
C GLY A 355 -55.18 -29.59 0.26
N ASN A 356 -54.00 -30.16 -0.03
CA ASN A 356 -53.48 -30.36 -1.38
C ASN A 356 -53.74 -31.80 -1.85
N THR A 357 -54.65 -31.97 -2.79
CA THR A 357 -54.95 -33.26 -3.42
C THR A 357 -53.81 -33.68 -4.36
N TRP A 358 -53.21 -34.85 -4.12
CA TRP A 358 -52.35 -35.55 -5.09
C TRP A 358 -52.87 -36.97 -5.31
N CYS A 359 -52.63 -37.50 -6.51
CA CYS A 359 -53.29 -38.67 -7.12
C CYS A 359 -53.66 -39.82 -6.15
N GLY A 360 -54.95 -39.96 -5.84
CA GLY A 360 -55.48 -41.07 -5.07
C GLY A 360 -56.98 -40.90 -4.75
N THR A 361 -57.83 -41.62 -5.50
CA THR A 361 -59.27 -41.84 -5.25
C THR A 361 -60.19 -40.61 -5.29
N ALA A 362 -61.30 -40.74 -6.02
CA ALA A 362 -62.32 -39.70 -6.15
C ALA A 362 -63.16 -39.56 -4.87
N GLY A 363 -62.73 -38.70 -3.96
CA GLY A 363 -63.60 -38.11 -2.92
C GLY A 363 -64.24 -36.82 -3.45
N THR A 364 -65.56 -36.82 -3.66
CA THR A 364 -66.28 -35.65 -4.17
C THR A 364 -66.20 -34.47 -3.21
N LEU A 365 -65.41 -33.46 -3.56
CA LEU A 365 -65.44 -32.15 -2.91
C LEU A 365 -66.76 -31.45 -3.23
N LEU A 366 -67.75 -31.62 -2.33
CA LEU A 366 -69.02 -30.89 -2.32
C LEU A 366 -68.81 -29.41 -1.92
N ALA A 367 -68.17 -28.66 -2.80
CA ALA A 367 -68.12 -27.20 -2.80
C ALA A 367 -68.97 -26.67 -3.95
N ASN A 368 -69.87 -25.71 -3.63
CA ASN A 368 -70.83 -25.08 -4.54
C ASN A 368 -71.96 -25.98 -5.06
N LEU A 369 -73.07 -26.05 -4.31
CA LEU A 369 -74.40 -25.92 -4.92
C LEU A 369 -75.31 -25.13 -3.96
N TRP A 370 -75.98 -24.11 -4.47
CA TRP A 370 -76.72 -23.12 -3.69
C TRP A 370 -78.21 -23.48 -3.61
N ASN A 371 -78.78 -23.27 -2.42
CA ASN A 371 -80.19 -23.35 -2.08
C ASN A 371 -81.07 -22.40 -2.93
N GLY A 372 -82.18 -22.88 -3.50
CA GLY A 372 -83.09 -22.07 -4.31
C GLY A 372 -84.51 -22.64 -4.40
N THR A 373 -85.48 -21.93 -3.84
CA THR A 373 -86.92 -22.25 -3.90
C THR A 373 -87.60 -21.67 -5.15
N SER A 374 -88.68 -22.34 -5.57
CA SER A 374 -89.73 -21.93 -6.53
C SER A 374 -89.50 -22.15 -8.03
N GLY A 375 -90.54 -22.65 -8.70
CA GLY A 375 -90.73 -22.55 -10.15
C GLY A 375 -90.29 -23.75 -11.01
N ALA A 376 -91.13 -24.80 -11.09
CA ALA A 376 -91.09 -25.86 -12.11
C ALA A 376 -89.76 -26.63 -12.29
N PHE A 377 -89.55 -27.69 -11.52
CA PHE A 377 -88.43 -28.63 -11.70
C PHE A 377 -88.82 -29.88 -12.50
N THR A 378 -88.02 -30.21 -13.50
CA THR A 378 -88.04 -31.49 -14.24
C THR A 378 -86.98 -32.43 -13.66
N GLY A 379 -87.10 -32.75 -12.36
CA GLY A 379 -86.11 -33.55 -11.62
C GLY A 379 -86.00 -35.00 -12.11
N GLY A 380 -84.79 -35.54 -12.10
CA GLY A 380 -84.47 -36.92 -12.49
C GLY A 380 -83.45 -37.06 -13.62
N SER A 381 -82.36 -36.29 -13.63
CA SER A 381 -81.15 -36.57 -14.42
C SER A 381 -79.94 -35.78 -13.92
N GLN A 382 -78.72 -36.13 -14.34
CA GLN A 382 -77.50 -35.34 -14.09
C GLN A 382 -77.60 -33.88 -14.56
N ALA A 383 -78.45 -33.59 -15.55
CA ALA A 383 -78.67 -32.23 -16.04
C ALA A 383 -79.70 -31.44 -15.23
N ASN A 384 -80.63 -32.11 -14.53
CA ASN A 384 -81.85 -31.48 -14.00
C ASN A 384 -82.09 -31.68 -12.48
N GLY A 385 -81.17 -32.33 -11.76
CA GLY A 385 -81.27 -32.54 -10.30
C GLY A 385 -82.03 -33.81 -9.90
N GLY A 386 -82.05 -34.11 -8.60
CA GLY A 386 -82.73 -35.27 -8.02
C GLY A 386 -84.26 -35.19 -8.08
N ALA A 387 -84.93 -36.32 -7.83
CA ALA A 387 -86.39 -36.39 -7.74
C ALA A 387 -86.79 -36.74 -6.30
N ASP A 388 -87.81 -36.05 -5.79
CA ASP A 388 -88.45 -36.37 -4.51
C ASP A 388 -89.26 -37.67 -4.67
N ASP A 389 -88.92 -38.71 -3.91
CA ASP A 389 -89.53 -40.04 -3.97
C ASP A 389 -90.61 -40.27 -2.88
N TYR A 390 -91.19 -39.16 -2.39
CA TYR A 390 -92.27 -39.12 -1.40
C TYR A 390 -93.23 -40.32 -1.48
N ASN A 391 -93.36 -41.00 -0.35
CA ASN A 391 -94.43 -41.91 0.04
C ASN A 391 -94.81 -43.12 -0.86
N ASN A 392 -93.87 -43.68 -1.64
CA ASN A 392 -93.95 -45.07 -2.19
C ASN A 392 -95.25 -45.41 -2.95
N GLY A 393 -95.91 -44.40 -3.53
CA GLY A 393 -97.23 -44.53 -4.16
C GLY A 393 -97.21 -44.79 -5.67
N GLY A 394 -96.03 -44.75 -6.31
CA GLY A 394 -95.87 -44.93 -7.75
C GLY A 394 -94.47 -45.39 -8.12
N SER A 395 -94.32 -45.94 -9.33
CA SER A 395 -93.03 -46.38 -9.86
C SER A 395 -92.05 -45.19 -9.98
N PRO A 396 -90.80 -45.31 -9.53
CA PRO A 396 -89.80 -44.25 -9.67
C PRO A 396 -89.56 -43.88 -11.14
N SER A 397 -89.20 -42.61 -11.40
CA SER A 397 -88.94 -42.15 -12.77
C SER A 397 -87.74 -42.87 -13.40
N SER A 398 -87.78 -43.06 -14.72
CA SER A 398 -86.78 -43.83 -15.48
C SER A 398 -85.42 -43.14 -15.66
N GLY A 399 -85.21 -41.96 -15.04
CA GLY A 399 -83.96 -41.19 -15.11
C GLY A 399 -83.27 -40.93 -13.77
N ARG A 400 -83.81 -41.45 -12.65
CA ARG A 400 -83.26 -41.22 -11.30
C ARG A 400 -81.76 -41.58 -11.19
N TYR A 401 -81.05 -40.93 -10.29
CA TYR A 401 -79.67 -41.28 -9.92
C TYR A 401 -79.64 -42.69 -9.34
N ALA A 402 -79.34 -43.70 -10.17
CA ALA A 402 -79.24 -45.08 -9.74
C ALA A 402 -78.26 -45.85 -10.63
N MET A 403 -76.98 -45.81 -10.27
CA MET A 403 -76.22 -47.05 -10.35
C MET A 403 -76.84 -48.03 -9.34
N GLY A 404 -76.97 -49.31 -9.71
CA GLY A 404 -77.71 -50.28 -8.89
C GLY A 404 -77.12 -50.46 -7.48
N TRP A 405 -77.87 -51.06 -6.57
CA TRP A 405 -77.38 -51.36 -5.22
C TRP A 405 -76.79 -52.78 -5.16
N THR A 406 -75.63 -52.92 -4.52
CA THR A 406 -75.02 -54.24 -4.27
C THR A 406 -75.28 -54.62 -2.82
N ALA A 407 -76.02 -55.69 -2.58
CA ALA A 407 -76.09 -56.30 -1.24
C ALA A 407 -74.73 -56.92 -0.89
N CYS A 408 -74.22 -56.63 0.29
CA CYS A 408 -72.89 -57.07 0.70
C CYS A 408 -72.97 -58.45 1.36
N THR A 409 -72.39 -59.46 0.73
CA THR A 409 -72.51 -60.85 1.18
C THR A 409 -71.15 -61.53 1.36
N SER A 410 -71.10 -62.60 2.14
CA SER A 410 -69.90 -63.45 2.31
C SER A 410 -69.53 -64.27 1.05
N GLY A 411 -70.22 -64.04 -0.06
CA GLY A 411 -70.00 -64.72 -1.33
C GLY A 411 -68.90 -64.08 -2.18
N ALA A 412 -69.13 -64.02 -3.50
CA ALA A 412 -68.15 -63.56 -4.47
C ALA A 412 -67.75 -62.07 -4.33
N ASP A 413 -68.54 -61.27 -3.61
CA ASP A 413 -68.29 -59.84 -3.39
C ASP A 413 -67.50 -59.55 -2.10
N ASN A 414 -67.23 -60.56 -1.24
CA ASN A 414 -66.51 -60.42 0.04
C ASN A 414 -66.95 -59.18 0.85
N TYR A 415 -68.25 -59.10 1.09
CA TYR A 415 -68.93 -57.97 1.74
C TYR A 415 -68.68 -56.65 1.01
N CYS A 416 -68.99 -56.59 -0.29
CA CYS A 416 -68.70 -55.45 -1.16
C CYS A 416 -67.22 -55.00 -1.20
N GLY A 417 -66.30 -55.92 -0.95
CA GLY A 417 -64.85 -55.70 -0.90
C GLY A 417 -64.30 -55.34 0.49
N THR A 418 -65.14 -55.25 1.52
CA THR A 418 -64.69 -54.86 2.87
C THR A 418 -64.03 -55.99 3.66
N GLY A 419 -64.41 -57.24 3.41
CA GLY A 419 -64.13 -58.38 4.30
C GLY A 419 -64.91 -58.37 5.62
N ASP A 420 -65.81 -57.40 5.82
CA ASP A 420 -66.43 -57.04 7.09
C ASP A 420 -67.92 -57.43 7.10
N ALA A 421 -68.31 -58.30 8.03
CA ALA A 421 -69.63 -58.89 8.12
C ALA A 421 -70.77 -57.95 8.58
N PHE A 422 -70.45 -56.69 8.89
CA PHE A 422 -71.43 -55.65 9.20
C PHE A 422 -71.88 -54.89 7.96
N ALA A 423 -71.15 -54.97 6.84
CA ALA A 423 -71.57 -54.36 5.58
C ALA A 423 -72.92 -54.94 5.13
N ASP A 424 -73.90 -54.06 4.97
CA ASP A 424 -75.29 -54.39 4.62
C ASP A 424 -75.46 -54.22 3.11
N MET A 425 -75.20 -53.00 2.60
CA MET A 425 -75.25 -52.69 1.17
C MET A 425 -74.25 -51.62 0.73
N LYS A 426 -73.79 -51.72 -0.51
CA LYS A 426 -73.01 -50.70 -1.22
C LYS A 426 -73.89 -49.92 -2.18
N ASP A 427 -73.84 -48.61 -2.02
CA ASP A 427 -74.25 -47.64 -3.01
C ASP A 427 -73.19 -47.61 -4.13
N ASN A 428 -73.52 -48.09 -5.32
CA ASN A 428 -72.59 -47.97 -6.46
C ASN A 428 -72.54 -46.54 -7.03
N SER A 429 -73.49 -45.65 -6.68
CA SER A 429 -73.50 -44.24 -7.09
C SER A 429 -72.41 -43.43 -6.37
N THR A 430 -72.40 -43.49 -5.03
CA THR A 430 -71.41 -42.77 -4.20
C THR A 430 -70.17 -43.60 -3.85
N GLY A 431 -70.21 -44.92 -4.09
CA GLY A 431 -69.17 -45.84 -3.63
C GLY A 431 -69.18 -46.10 -2.12
N LEU A 432 -70.16 -45.55 -1.38
CA LEU A 432 -70.29 -45.74 0.07
C LEU A 432 -70.90 -47.11 0.37
N ILE A 433 -70.30 -47.79 1.34
CA ILE A 433 -70.78 -49.04 1.91
C ILE A 433 -71.43 -48.70 3.25
N TRP A 434 -72.63 -49.22 3.48
CA TRP A 434 -73.47 -48.91 4.63
C TRP A 434 -73.59 -50.12 5.56
N SER A 435 -73.62 -49.87 6.87
CA SER A 435 -73.87 -50.89 7.91
C SER A 435 -74.83 -50.38 8.98
N LYS A 436 -75.36 -51.33 9.76
CA LYS A 436 -75.96 -51.04 11.07
C LYS A 436 -74.86 -50.75 12.09
N PRO A 437 -75.11 -49.93 13.13
CA PRO A 437 -74.18 -49.76 14.23
C PRO A 437 -73.84 -51.09 14.87
N CYS A 438 -72.64 -51.19 15.43
CA CYS A 438 -72.25 -52.35 16.21
C CYS A 438 -73.04 -52.41 17.54
N SER A 439 -73.37 -53.62 18.00
CA SER A 439 -74.28 -53.80 19.13
C SER A 439 -73.97 -55.00 20.01
N GLY A 440 -74.76 -55.16 21.07
CA GLY A 440 -74.45 -56.08 22.16
C GLY A 440 -73.32 -55.59 23.05
N SER A 441 -72.97 -56.37 24.08
CA SER A 441 -71.83 -56.04 24.94
C SER A 441 -70.55 -56.12 24.12
N GLY A 442 -69.79 -55.02 24.11
CA GLY A 442 -68.53 -54.91 23.37
C GLY A 442 -68.68 -54.99 21.84
N CYS A 443 -69.80 -54.52 21.27
CA CYS A 443 -70.01 -54.49 19.82
C CYS A 443 -69.89 -55.86 19.11
N SER A 444 -70.29 -56.93 19.81
CA SER A 444 -70.19 -58.32 19.38
C SER A 444 -71.15 -58.75 18.27
N THR A 445 -72.14 -57.93 17.89
CA THR A 445 -73.13 -58.29 16.86
C THR A 445 -73.49 -57.16 15.90
N SER A 446 -73.78 -57.52 14.64
CA SER A 446 -74.38 -56.66 13.61
C SER A 446 -75.92 -56.77 13.54
N ALA A 447 -76.49 -57.73 14.28
CA ALA A 447 -77.88 -58.17 14.19
C ALA A 447 -78.80 -57.37 15.13
N GLU A 448 -78.95 -56.07 14.89
CA GLU A 448 -79.85 -55.24 15.69
C GLU A 448 -81.34 -55.49 15.44
N PRO A 449 -82.19 -55.56 16.49
CA PRO A 449 -83.63 -55.55 16.35
C PRO A 449 -84.13 -54.34 15.58
N ALA A 450 -85.10 -54.54 14.68
CA ALA A 450 -85.70 -53.46 13.91
C ALA A 450 -86.45 -52.49 14.85
N GLY A 451 -85.85 -51.34 15.14
CA GLY A 451 -86.45 -50.32 16.01
C GLY A 451 -85.51 -49.73 17.08
N THR A 452 -84.32 -50.28 17.28
CA THR A 452 -83.37 -49.73 18.28
C THR A 452 -82.98 -48.29 17.93
N THR A 453 -83.01 -47.43 18.96
CA THR A 453 -82.58 -46.03 18.88
C THR A 453 -81.54 -45.72 19.94
N TYR A 454 -80.69 -44.75 19.63
CA TYR A 454 -79.49 -44.40 20.37
C TYR A 454 -79.49 -42.88 20.64
N SER A 455 -78.91 -42.48 21.77
CA SER A 455 -78.47 -41.10 21.97
C SER A 455 -77.24 -40.81 21.12
N TRP A 456 -77.00 -39.54 20.83
CA TRP A 456 -75.76 -39.11 20.16
C TRP A 456 -74.56 -39.16 21.10
N ASP A 457 -74.77 -38.84 22.38
CA ASP A 457 -73.74 -38.58 23.40
C ASP A 457 -73.43 -39.73 24.36
N ASN A 458 -74.07 -40.89 24.20
CA ASN A 458 -74.01 -42.09 25.07
C ASN A 458 -75.02 -42.17 26.23
N SER A 459 -75.88 -41.16 26.44
CA SER A 459 -76.82 -41.14 27.56
C SER A 459 -77.96 -42.18 27.52
N ALA A 460 -78.28 -42.78 26.37
CA ALA A 460 -79.32 -43.80 26.26
C ALA A 460 -78.77 -45.21 26.52
N VAL A 461 -79.54 -46.07 27.20
CA VAL A 461 -79.09 -47.42 27.61
C VAL A 461 -78.59 -48.27 26.43
N ASN A 462 -79.24 -48.17 25.26
CA ASN A 462 -78.88 -48.92 24.06
C ASN A 462 -77.48 -48.58 23.51
N ASN A 463 -76.91 -47.42 23.88
CA ASN A 463 -75.57 -47.03 23.47
C ASN A 463 -74.46 -47.90 24.09
N ASN A 464 -74.74 -48.69 25.13
CA ASN A 464 -73.74 -49.50 25.85
C ASN A 464 -72.48 -48.67 26.21
N SER A 465 -72.68 -47.43 26.67
CA SER A 465 -71.65 -46.43 27.01
C SER A 465 -70.83 -45.84 25.83
N LEU A 466 -71.22 -46.07 24.58
CA LEU A 466 -70.56 -45.54 23.38
C LEU A 466 -71.36 -44.37 22.78
N THR A 467 -70.71 -43.32 22.29
CA THR A 467 -71.39 -42.28 21.48
C THR A 467 -71.92 -42.86 20.16
N ALA A 468 -72.84 -42.16 19.49
CA ALA A 468 -73.29 -42.57 18.16
C ALA A 468 -72.15 -42.64 17.12
N SER A 469 -71.05 -41.91 17.34
CA SER A 469 -69.84 -42.02 16.51
C SER A 469 -69.08 -43.31 16.81
N GLU A 470 -68.86 -43.63 18.09
CA GLU A 470 -68.11 -44.82 18.51
C GLU A 470 -68.84 -46.11 18.13
N LEU A 471 -70.18 -46.16 18.21
CA LEU A 471 -71.02 -47.24 17.65
C LEU A 471 -70.80 -47.50 16.15
N CYS A 472 -70.15 -46.56 15.46
CA CYS A 472 -69.79 -46.63 14.05
C CYS A 472 -68.28 -46.63 13.79
N SER A 473 -67.40 -46.50 14.77
CA SER A 473 -65.96 -46.33 14.53
C SER A 473 -65.05 -47.04 15.54
N GLN A 474 -65.62 -47.76 16.50
CA GLN A 474 -64.83 -48.44 17.52
C GLN A 474 -64.32 -49.79 16.99
N ASP A 475 -63.01 -49.87 16.79
CA ASP A 475 -62.30 -51.13 16.60
C ASP A 475 -62.12 -51.81 17.98
N LEU A 476 -62.95 -52.83 18.25
CA LEU A 476 -62.81 -53.71 19.42
C LEU A 476 -62.17 -55.07 19.08
N GLY A 477 -61.52 -55.19 17.92
CA GLY A 477 -60.89 -56.44 17.47
C GLY A 477 -61.89 -57.55 17.10
N THR A 478 -63.16 -57.19 16.86
CA THR A 478 -64.23 -58.13 16.48
C THR A 478 -65.01 -57.65 15.24
N THR A 479 -64.44 -57.87 14.05
CA THR A 479 -65.13 -57.90 12.75
C THR A 479 -65.88 -56.64 12.28
N HIS A 480 -65.80 -55.52 13.00
CA HIS A 480 -66.26 -54.19 12.56
C HIS A 480 -65.04 -53.26 12.53
N ASP A 481 -64.35 -53.26 11.39
CA ASP A 481 -62.95 -52.82 11.30
C ASP A 481 -62.77 -51.28 11.34
N ALA A 482 -61.54 -50.85 11.62
CA ALA A 482 -61.13 -49.46 11.49
C ALA A 482 -61.36 -48.92 10.05
N GLY A 483 -62.36 -48.06 9.88
CA GLY A 483 -62.72 -47.47 8.58
C GLY A 483 -64.19 -47.05 8.47
N TRP A 484 -65.06 -47.63 9.30
CA TRP A 484 -66.43 -47.16 9.49
C TRP A 484 -66.48 -45.82 10.27
N TYR A 485 -67.49 -45.00 9.97
CA TYR A 485 -67.81 -43.78 10.72
C TYR A 485 -69.30 -43.44 10.64
N LEU A 486 -69.77 -42.62 11.58
CA LEU A 486 -71.13 -42.07 11.55
C LEU A 486 -71.23 -41.02 10.42
N PRO A 487 -72.15 -41.15 9.44
CA PRO A 487 -72.23 -40.26 8.30
C PRO A 487 -72.41 -38.79 8.72
N HIS A 488 -71.80 -37.86 8.00
CA HIS A 488 -72.13 -36.45 8.15
C HIS A 488 -73.53 -36.15 7.60
N GLN A 489 -74.15 -35.07 8.07
CA GLN A 489 -75.51 -34.64 7.70
C GLN A 489 -75.71 -34.73 6.17
N LYS A 490 -74.82 -34.09 5.39
CA LYS A 490 -74.89 -34.08 3.92
C LYS A 490 -74.83 -35.46 3.26
N GLN A 491 -74.15 -36.46 3.83
CA GLN A 491 -74.10 -37.81 3.28
C GLN A 491 -75.45 -38.53 3.46
N LEU A 492 -76.18 -38.23 4.53
CA LEU A 492 -77.55 -38.72 4.72
C LEU A 492 -78.52 -38.06 3.73
N MET A 493 -78.43 -36.75 3.46
CA MET A 493 -79.25 -36.16 2.38
C MET A 493 -78.85 -36.67 1.00
N GLN A 494 -77.56 -36.93 0.75
CA GLN A 494 -77.14 -37.52 -0.52
C GLN A 494 -77.75 -38.92 -0.70
N ALA A 495 -77.78 -39.73 0.36
CA ALA A 495 -78.49 -41.00 0.35
C ALA A 495 -80.00 -40.86 0.06
N TYR A 496 -80.66 -39.78 0.51
CA TYR A 496 -82.03 -39.51 0.07
C TYR A 496 -82.10 -39.13 -1.42
N ILE A 497 -81.28 -38.18 -1.86
CA ILE A 497 -81.27 -37.64 -3.23
C ILE A 497 -81.01 -38.73 -4.29
N ASP A 498 -80.19 -39.72 -3.96
CA ASP A 498 -79.86 -40.87 -4.83
C ASP A 498 -80.85 -42.04 -4.69
N GLY A 499 -81.97 -41.86 -3.95
CA GLY A 499 -82.98 -42.90 -3.74
C GLY A 499 -82.48 -44.09 -2.91
N SER A 500 -81.37 -43.93 -2.20
CA SER A 500 -80.70 -44.95 -1.37
C SER A 500 -81.56 -45.40 -0.19
N TYR A 501 -82.47 -44.55 0.26
CA TYR A 501 -83.31 -44.80 1.44
C TYR A 501 -84.01 -46.17 1.40
N GLY A 502 -84.64 -46.51 0.26
CA GLY A 502 -85.36 -47.78 0.10
C GLY A 502 -84.50 -49.04 0.07
N ASN A 503 -83.17 -48.90 0.13
CA ASN A 503 -82.21 -49.99 0.24
C ASN A 503 -81.53 -50.02 1.64
N VAL A 504 -81.38 -48.85 2.27
CA VAL A 504 -80.84 -48.72 3.65
C VAL A 504 -81.89 -49.08 4.71
N GLU A 505 -83.19 -49.02 4.38
CA GLU A 505 -84.32 -49.40 5.24
C GLU A 505 -85.41 -50.18 4.50
N ALA A 506 -86.22 -50.91 5.26
CA ALA A 506 -87.37 -51.64 4.71
C ALA A 506 -88.47 -50.68 4.22
N THR A 507 -89.17 -51.08 3.15
CA THR A 507 -90.26 -50.29 2.56
C THR A 507 -91.33 -49.91 3.59
N GLY A 508 -91.68 -48.63 3.67
CA GLY A 508 -92.68 -48.10 4.60
C GLY A 508 -92.19 -47.79 6.01
N VAL A 509 -90.90 -48.03 6.32
CA VAL A 509 -90.25 -47.48 7.51
C VAL A 509 -90.19 -45.95 7.42
N ASN A 510 -90.09 -45.27 8.57
CA ASN A 510 -90.08 -43.81 8.67
C ASN A 510 -89.24 -43.40 9.90
N ARG A 511 -87.99 -42.95 9.69
CA ARG A 511 -86.97 -42.79 10.74
C ARG A 511 -86.02 -41.61 10.50
N TYR A 512 -85.59 -40.98 11.61
CA TYR A 512 -84.50 -40.02 11.65
C TYR A 512 -83.17 -40.71 12.01
N TYR A 513 -82.11 -40.39 11.27
CA TYR A 513 -80.76 -40.90 11.50
C TYR A 513 -79.85 -39.82 12.04
N TRP A 514 -79.16 -40.12 13.13
CA TRP A 514 -78.09 -39.29 13.64
C TRP A 514 -77.00 -39.10 12.59
N SER A 515 -76.45 -37.88 12.56
CA SER A 515 -75.24 -37.59 11.81
C SER A 515 -74.09 -37.24 12.75
N ALA A 516 -72.85 -37.36 12.29
CA ALA A 516 -71.68 -36.85 12.99
C ALA A 516 -71.62 -35.30 13.07
N THR A 517 -72.58 -34.59 12.48
CA THR A 517 -72.58 -33.13 12.42
C THR A 517 -73.27 -32.54 13.67
N THR A 518 -72.48 -31.96 14.57
CA THR A 518 -72.97 -31.11 15.67
C THR A 518 -73.54 -29.79 15.14
N VAL A 519 -74.55 -29.22 15.78
CA VAL A 519 -75.11 -27.90 15.38
C VAL A 519 -74.13 -26.79 15.75
N SER A 520 -73.74 -25.97 14.77
CA SER A 520 -72.71 -24.94 14.95
C SER A 520 -73.06 -23.86 15.98
N TYR A 521 -74.33 -23.47 16.07
CA TYR A 521 -74.81 -22.44 17.00
C TYR A 521 -75.34 -23.00 18.34
N ASN A 522 -75.41 -24.33 18.51
CA ASN A 522 -75.76 -24.96 19.78
C ASN A 522 -75.13 -26.36 19.86
N THR A 523 -73.96 -26.46 20.47
CA THR A 523 -73.16 -27.71 20.51
C THR A 523 -73.76 -28.83 21.36
N ALA A 524 -74.80 -28.55 22.16
CA ALA A 524 -75.60 -29.55 22.86
C ALA A 524 -76.58 -30.30 21.93
N ASN A 525 -76.79 -29.79 20.72
CA ASN A 525 -77.61 -30.43 19.69
C ASN A 525 -76.74 -31.05 18.59
N ALA A 526 -77.26 -32.10 17.96
CA ALA A 526 -76.72 -32.65 16.72
C ALA A 526 -77.78 -32.63 15.62
N TRP A 527 -77.35 -32.69 14.37
CA TRP A 527 -78.25 -32.84 13.23
C TRP A 527 -78.64 -34.31 13.04
N ASN A 528 -79.92 -34.55 12.79
CA ASN A 528 -80.42 -35.82 12.28
C ASN A 528 -81.16 -35.60 10.95
N THR A 529 -81.18 -36.63 10.11
CA THR A 529 -81.79 -36.57 8.76
C THR A 529 -82.91 -37.59 8.68
N TYR A 530 -84.09 -37.14 8.27
CA TYR A 530 -85.23 -38.02 8.02
C TYR A 530 -85.10 -38.59 6.61
N LEU A 531 -84.48 -39.77 6.49
CA LEU A 531 -84.07 -40.31 5.19
C LEU A 531 -85.23 -40.60 4.23
N SER A 532 -86.47 -40.77 4.68
CA SER A 532 -87.65 -40.99 3.80
C SER A 532 -88.36 -39.70 3.35
N PHE A 533 -87.90 -38.53 3.78
CA PHE A 533 -88.50 -37.22 3.45
C PHE A 533 -87.44 -36.16 3.09
N GLY A 534 -86.16 -36.53 3.02
CA GLY A 534 -85.05 -35.65 2.62
C GLY A 534 -84.72 -34.48 3.52
N TYR A 535 -85.46 -34.22 4.60
CA TYR A 535 -85.24 -33.06 5.46
C TYR A 535 -84.35 -33.37 6.66
N THR A 536 -83.66 -32.33 7.12
CA THR A 536 -82.83 -32.37 8.31
C THR A 536 -83.50 -31.62 9.45
N TYR A 537 -83.38 -32.18 10.65
CA TYR A 537 -83.75 -31.52 11.87
C TYR A 537 -82.57 -31.53 12.84
N TYR A 538 -82.66 -30.77 13.92
CA TYR A 538 -81.68 -30.83 14.99
C TYR A 538 -82.36 -31.06 16.33
N THR A 539 -81.74 -31.84 17.19
CA THR A 539 -82.30 -32.14 18.50
C THR A 539 -81.19 -32.38 19.52
N ALA A 540 -81.55 -32.37 20.80
CA ALA A 540 -80.60 -32.55 21.90
C ALA A 540 -79.87 -33.90 21.75
N LYS A 541 -78.56 -33.91 22.01
CA LYS A 541 -77.73 -35.11 21.87
C LYS A 541 -78.17 -36.28 22.76
N THR A 542 -78.86 -35.98 23.86
CA THR A 542 -79.49 -36.95 24.77
C THR A 542 -80.71 -37.67 24.20
N ASN A 543 -81.31 -37.16 23.12
CA ASN A 543 -82.54 -37.72 22.56
C ASN A 543 -82.26 -38.99 21.73
N ALA A 544 -83.26 -39.86 21.60
CA ALA A 544 -83.12 -41.10 20.86
C ALA A 544 -83.35 -40.88 19.34
N SER A 545 -82.43 -41.36 18.51
CA SER A 545 -82.55 -41.43 17.04
C SER A 545 -81.83 -42.66 16.50
N TYR A 546 -82.04 -42.99 15.24
CA TYR A 546 -81.45 -44.18 14.63
C TYR A 546 -80.01 -43.90 14.22
N VAL A 547 -79.21 -44.97 14.07
CA VAL A 547 -77.83 -44.89 13.60
C VAL A 547 -77.67 -45.79 12.37
N ARG A 548 -76.83 -45.33 11.45
CA ARG A 548 -76.24 -46.07 10.34
C ARG A 548 -74.78 -45.64 10.27
N CYS A 549 -73.92 -46.54 9.81
CA CYS A 549 -72.50 -46.27 9.65
C CYS A 549 -72.14 -46.39 8.17
N VAL A 550 -71.11 -45.67 7.75
CA VAL A 550 -70.59 -45.70 6.38
C VAL A 550 -69.09 -45.88 6.36
N ARG A 551 -68.58 -46.50 5.30
CA ARG A 551 -67.18 -46.46 4.88
C ARG A 551 -67.09 -46.29 3.36
N PRO A 552 -66.00 -45.75 2.81
CA PRO A 552 -65.75 -45.83 1.38
C PRO A 552 -65.50 -47.28 0.98
N ALA A 553 -65.84 -47.63 -0.26
CA ALA A 553 -65.23 -48.79 -0.89
C ALA A 553 -63.72 -48.56 -1.07
N SER A 554 -62.93 -49.56 -0.70
CA SER A 554 -61.47 -49.63 -0.86
C SER A 554 -61.07 -50.09 -2.26
#